data_AF-G7SR04-F1
#
_entry.id   AF-G7SR04-F1
#
_cell.length_a   1.000
_cell.length_b   1.000
_cell.length_c   1.000
_cell.angle_alpha   90.00
_cell.angle_beta   90.00
_cell.angle_gamma   90.00
#
_symmetry.space_group_name_H-M   'P 1'
#
loop_
_entity.id
_entity.type
_entity.pdbx_description
1 polymer ?
#
loop_
_entity_poly.entity_id
_entity_poly.type
_entity_poly.pdbx_seq_one_letter_code
_entity_poly.pdbx_strand_id
1 'polypeptide(L)'
;MFTFIKNFINRKLEYFQNEAIKVIVSLMTEIFMNFFLLIFFIIIFFLGSLYFSFLLSYYFGSYILGFGIITFLYFILLLVLFFFCKDFIRCFIKNSLLKIFNRGK
;
A
#
# COMPACT_ATOMS: atom_id res chain seq x y z
N MET A 1 -29.35 -45.66 -8.07
CA MET A 1 -29.18 -44.51 -8.99
C MET A 1 -29.21 -43.16 -8.25
N PHE A 2 -30.18 -42.92 -7.35
CA PHE A 2 -30.29 -41.68 -6.56
C PHE A 2 -29.09 -41.33 -5.66
N THR A 3 -28.45 -42.33 -5.05
CA THR A 3 -27.27 -42.16 -4.18
C THR A 3 -26.05 -41.62 -4.94
N PHE A 4 -25.89 -41.98 -6.20
CA PHE A 4 -24.78 -41.53 -7.04
C PHE A 4 -24.92 -40.05 -7.40
N ILE A 5 -26.15 -39.63 -7.74
CA ILE A 5 -26.49 -38.23 -8.04
C ILE A 5 -26.28 -37.34 -6.81
N LYS A 6 -26.72 -37.80 -5.63
CA LYS A 6 -26.53 -37.09 -4.37
C LYS A 6 -25.05 -36.89 -4.01
N ASN A 7 -24.23 -37.94 -4.16
CA ASN A 7 -22.78 -37.84 -3.93
C ASN A 7 -22.08 -36.96 -4.96
N PHE A 8 -22.53 -36.92 -6.21
CA PHE A 8 -21.96 -36.06 -7.25
C PHE A 8 -22.23 -34.58 -6.97
N ILE A 9 -23.44 -34.25 -6.48
CA ILE A 9 -23.82 -32.90 -6.06
C ILE A 9 -23.02 -32.48 -4.81
N ASN A 10 -22.93 -33.34 -3.80
CA ASN A 10 -22.13 -33.07 -2.59
C ASN A 10 -20.65 -32.81 -2.92
N ARG A 11 -20.04 -33.64 -3.78
CA ARG A 11 -18.64 -33.44 -4.20
C ARG A 11 -18.42 -32.13 -4.95
N LYS A 12 -19.34 -31.74 -5.83
CA LYS A 12 -19.27 -30.42 -6.50
C LYS A 12 -19.37 -29.28 -5.49
N LEU A 13 -20.24 -29.41 -4.50
CA LEU A 13 -20.47 -28.39 -3.48
C LEU A 13 -19.27 -28.24 -2.55
N GLU A 14 -18.68 -29.35 -2.11
CA GLU A 14 -17.41 -29.37 -1.34
C GLU A 14 -16.25 -28.77 -2.15
N TYR A 15 -16.16 -29.05 -3.45
CA TYR A 15 -15.16 -28.46 -4.32
C TYR A 15 -15.33 -26.93 -4.43
N PHE A 16 -16.56 -26.45 -4.61
CA PHE A 16 -16.85 -25.01 -4.63
C PHE A 16 -16.53 -24.33 -3.30
N GLN A 17 -16.83 -24.97 -2.17
CA GLN A 17 -16.49 -24.44 -0.85
C GLN A 17 -14.98 -24.34 -0.65
N ASN A 18 -14.23 -25.38 -1.02
CA ASN A 18 -12.77 -25.38 -0.93
C ASN A 18 -12.15 -24.32 -1.84
N GLU A 19 -12.66 -24.15 -3.05
CA GLU A 19 -12.16 -23.12 -3.98
C GLU A 19 -12.45 -21.71 -3.45
N ALA A 20 -13.64 -21.48 -2.89
CA ALA A 20 -13.99 -20.21 -2.24
C ALA A 20 -13.08 -19.90 -1.04
N ILE A 21 -12.81 -20.89 -0.18
CA ILE A 21 -11.88 -20.75 0.95
C ILE A 21 -10.49 -20.41 0.44
N LYS A 22 -10.01 -21.10 -0.61
CA LYS A 22 -8.69 -20.85 -1.20
C LYS A 22 -8.56 -19.41 -1.72
N VAL A 23 -9.59 -18.90 -2.41
CA VAL A 23 -9.61 -17.50 -2.88
C VAL A 23 -9.58 -16.53 -1.70
N ILE A 24 -10.39 -16.74 -0.67
CA ILE A 24 -10.41 -15.87 0.53
C ILE A 24 -9.06 -15.88 1.23
N VAL A 25 -8.47 -17.06 1.45
CA VAL A 25 -7.15 -17.20 2.08
C VAL A 25 -6.07 -16.50 1.27
N SER A 26 -6.11 -16.62 -0.07
CA SER A 26 -5.14 -15.95 -0.94
C SER A 26 -5.26 -14.42 -0.85
N LEU A 27 -6.47 -13.88 -0.88
CA LEU A 27 -6.72 -12.44 -0.73
C LEU A 27 -6.28 -11.93 0.65
N MET A 28 -6.60 -12.66 1.71
CA MET A 28 -6.20 -12.29 3.07
C MET A 28 -4.69 -12.29 3.22
N THR A 29 -4.01 -13.28 2.65
CA THR A 29 -2.54 -13.38 2.68
C THR A 29 -1.91 -12.23 1.91
N GLU A 30 -2.43 -11.90 0.72
CA GLU A 30 -1.91 -10.81 -0.10
C GLU A 30 -2.08 -9.44 0.58
N ILE A 31 -3.26 -9.19 1.17
CA ILE A 31 -3.51 -7.98 1.97
C ILE A 31 -2.54 -7.91 3.15
N PHE A 32 -2.37 -9.02 3.88
CA PHE A 32 -1.51 -9.07 5.05
C PHE A 32 -0.04 -8.84 4.70
N MET A 33 0.46 -9.48 3.63
CA MET A 33 1.84 -9.32 3.17
C MET A 33 2.10 -7.90 2.68
N ASN A 34 1.17 -7.32 1.91
CA ASN A 34 1.30 -5.93 1.45
C ASN A 34 1.27 -4.94 2.63
N PHE A 35 0.41 -5.18 3.62
CA PHE A 35 0.36 -4.36 4.84
C PHE A 35 1.67 -4.45 5.65
N PHE A 36 2.20 -5.65 5.83
CA PHE A 36 3.50 -5.85 6.49
C PHE A 36 4.63 -5.16 5.73
N LEU A 37 4.66 -5.29 4.41
CA LEU A 37 5.66 -4.65 3.56
C LEU A 37 5.58 -3.12 3.67
N LEU A 38 4.37 -2.56 3.71
CA LEU A 38 4.15 -1.13 3.94
C LEU A 38 4.69 -0.67 5.30
N ILE A 39 4.42 -1.42 6.37
CA ILE A 39 4.96 -1.13 7.70
C ILE A 39 6.50 -1.15 7.69
N PHE A 40 7.09 -2.21 7.14
CA PHE A 40 8.54 -2.33 7.05
C PHE A 40 9.16 -1.19 6.23
N PHE A 41 8.52 -0.80 5.13
CA PHE A 41 8.97 0.33 4.33
C PHE A 41 8.98 1.63 5.14
N ILE A 42 7.93 1.90 5.91
CA ILE A 42 7.87 3.09 6.79
C ILE A 42 8.98 3.05 7.84
N ILE A 43 9.19 1.89 8.47
CA ILE A 43 10.22 1.72 9.50
C ILE A 43 11.62 1.94 8.90
N ILE A 44 11.92 1.30 7.77
CA ILE A 44 13.22 1.44 7.09
C ILE A 44 13.46 2.89 6.68
N PHE A 45 12.45 3.55 6.12
CA PHE A 45 12.56 4.95 5.72
C PHE A 45 12.81 5.87 6.92
N PHE A 46 12.12 5.62 8.04
CA PHE A 46 12.31 6.37 9.28
C PHE A 46 13.71 6.16 9.87
N LEU A 47 14.17 4.91 9.99
CA LEU A 47 15.51 4.60 10.50
C LEU A 47 16.60 5.14 9.56
N GLY A 48 16.41 5.03 8.25
CA GLY A 48 17.33 5.58 7.26
C GLY A 48 17.48 7.09 7.38
N SER A 49 16.38 7.81 7.55
CA SER A 49 16.38 9.26 7.81
C SER A 49 17.10 9.62 9.11
N LEU A 50 16.85 8.87 10.19
CA LEU A 50 17.54 9.08 11.46
C LEU A 50 19.04 8.85 11.33
N TYR A 51 19.44 7.75 10.70
CA TYR A 51 20.84 7.46 10.44
C TYR A 51 21.51 8.57 9.62
N PHE A 52 20.85 9.03 8.56
CA PHE A 52 21.37 10.13 7.74
C PHE A 52 21.52 11.42 8.56
N SER A 53 20.61 11.67 9.52
CA SER A 53 20.69 12.81 10.44
C SER A 53 21.89 12.75 11.37
N PHE A 54 22.16 11.58 11.93
CA PHE A 54 23.33 11.37 12.76
C PHE A 54 24.63 11.46 11.94
N LEU A 55 24.65 10.94 10.71
CA LEU A 55 25.81 11.01 9.84
C LEU A 55 26.15 12.47 9.47
N LEU A 56 25.13 13.25 9.09
CA LEU A 56 25.30 14.68 8.80
C LEU A 56 25.72 15.45 10.05
N SER A 57 25.12 15.15 11.19
CA SER A 57 25.50 15.73 12.48
C SER A 57 26.97 15.47 12.82
N TYR A 58 27.45 14.24 12.57
CA TYR A 58 28.85 13.88 12.79
C TYR A 58 29.79 14.69 11.89
N TYR A 59 29.43 14.86 10.62
CA TYR A 59 30.23 15.63 9.66
C TYR A 59 30.31 17.12 10.01
N PHE A 60 29.19 17.72 10.45
CA PHE A 60 29.13 19.13 10.83
C PHE A 60 29.52 19.41 12.29
N GLY A 61 29.77 18.37 13.10
CA GLY A 61 30.10 18.49 14.52
C GLY A 61 28.97 19.04 15.40
N SER A 62 27.74 19.16 14.87
CA SER A 62 26.59 19.71 15.57
C SER A 62 25.29 18.97 15.23
N TYR A 63 24.64 18.47 16.27
CA TYR A 63 23.33 17.79 16.17
C TYR A 63 22.25 18.70 15.58
N ILE A 64 22.27 19.99 15.93
CA ILE A 64 21.28 20.96 15.46
C ILE A 64 21.36 21.12 13.94
N LEU A 65 22.59 21.18 13.39
CA LEU A 65 22.79 21.34 11.95
C LEU A 65 22.39 20.07 11.19
N GLY A 66 22.77 18.89 11.68
CA GLY A 66 22.45 17.62 11.02
C GLY A 66 20.94 17.38 10.91
N PHE A 67 20.21 17.53 12.01
CA PHE A 67 18.74 17.39 12.01
C PHE A 67 18.05 18.56 11.29
N GLY A 68 18.58 19.78 11.37
CA GLY A 68 18.03 20.95 10.70
C GLY A 68 18.01 20.82 9.18
N ILE A 69 19.10 20.34 8.59
CA ILE A 69 19.21 20.16 7.12
C ILE A 69 18.17 19.14 6.62
N ILE A 70 18.00 18.03 7.33
CA ILE A 70 17.08 16.98 6.92
C ILE A 70 15.63 17.41 7.12
N THR A 71 15.34 18.11 8.21
CA THR A 71 14.02 18.71 8.44
C THR A 71 13.66 19.69 7.32
N PHE A 72 14.61 20.53 6.91
CA PHE A 72 14.43 21.47 5.81
C PHE A 72 14.21 20.75 4.47
N LEU A 73 14.94 19.66 4.22
CA LEU A 73 14.77 18.83 3.03
C LEU A 73 13.37 18.18 2.99
N TYR A 74 12.89 17.64 4.12
CA TYR A 74 11.52 17.11 4.22
C TYR A 74 10.46 18.20 4.04
N PHE A 75 10.70 19.41 4.54
CA PHE A 75 9.79 20.53 4.37
C PHE A 75 9.65 20.94 2.90
N ILE A 76 10.77 21.00 2.16
CA ILE A 76 10.76 21.23 0.71
C ILE A 76 10.00 20.11 0.00
N LEU A 77 10.27 18.85 0.35
CA LEU A 77 9.58 17.70 -0.23
C LEU A 77 8.07 17.78 0.00
N LEU A 78 7.64 18.20 1.20
CA LEU A 78 6.24 18.40 1.55
C LEU A 78 5.58 19.51 0.73
N LEU A 79 6.27 20.64 0.52
CA LEU A 79 5.78 21.70 -0.36
C LEU A 79 5.60 21.21 -1.79
N VAL A 80 6.60 20.51 -2.33
CA VAL A 80 6.52 19.91 -3.67
C VAL A 80 5.32 18.97 -3.74
N LEU A 81 5.19 18.03 -2.80
CA LEU A 81 4.06 17.10 -2.76
C LEU A 81 2.72 17.84 -2.70
N PHE A 82 2.61 18.90 -1.91
CA PHE A 82 1.38 19.68 -1.78
C PHE A 82 0.95 20.33 -3.10
N PHE A 83 1.90 20.93 -3.84
CA PHE A 83 1.62 21.53 -5.13
C PHE A 83 1.26 20.47 -6.19
N PHE A 84 2.05 19.40 -6.31
CA PHE A 84 1.83 18.37 -7.34
C PHE A 84 0.63 17.47 -7.04
N CYS A 85 0.42 17.05 -5.79
CA CYS A 85 -0.69 16.16 -5.45
C CYS A 85 -2.05 16.81 -5.62
N LYS A 86 -2.18 18.14 -5.44
CA LYS A 86 -3.47 18.81 -5.65
C LYS A 86 -3.97 18.63 -7.08
N ASP A 87 -3.09 18.77 -8.06
CA ASP A 87 -3.42 18.56 -9.47
C ASP A 87 -3.54 17.08 -9.82
N PHE A 88 -2.68 16.23 -9.25
CA PHE A 88 -2.72 14.78 -9.49
C PHE A 88 -4.00 14.13 -8.95
N ILE A 89 -4.40 14.48 -7.72
CA ILE A 89 -5.63 13.99 -7.08
C ILE A 89 -6.85 14.47 -7.87
N ARG A 90 -6.87 15.74 -8.32
CA ARG A 90 -7.98 16.28 -9.11
C ARG A 90 -8.10 15.57 -10.47
N CYS A 91 -6.99 15.32 -11.14
CA CYS A 91 -6.96 14.55 -12.40
C CYS A 91 -7.37 13.09 -12.17
N PHE A 92 -6.90 12.46 -11.10
CA PHE A 92 -7.24 11.07 -10.78
C PHE A 92 -8.73 10.88 -10.46
N ILE A 93 -9.32 11.79 -9.69
CA ILE A 93 -10.76 11.81 -9.38
C ILE A 93 -11.57 12.03 -10.67
N LYS A 94 -11.17 13.00 -11.51
CA LYS A 94 -11.86 13.29 -12.78
C LYS A 94 -11.82 12.09 -13.73
N ASN A 95 -10.67 11.44 -13.89
CA ASN A 95 -10.55 10.24 -14.72
C ASN A 95 -11.33 9.05 -14.15
N SER A 96 -11.34 8.88 -12.83
CA SER A 96 -12.11 7.80 -12.19
C SER A 96 -13.62 8.00 -12.37
N LEU A 97 -14.11 9.24 -12.21
CA LEU A 97 -15.52 9.58 -12.44
C LEU A 97 -15.93 9.40 -13.91
N LEU A 98 -15.10 9.82 -14.87
CA LEU A 98 -15.35 9.63 -16.29
C LEU A 98 -15.40 8.14 -16.67
N LYS A 99 -14.55 7.30 -16.06
CA LYS A 99 -14.53 5.85 -16.31
C LYS A 99 -15.77 5.14 -15.76
N ILE A 100 -16.33 5.64 -14.66
CA ILE A 100 -17.60 5.13 -14.11
C ILE A 100 -18.77 5.58 -14.98
N PHE A 101 -18.80 6.85 -15.42
CA PHE A 101 -19.87 7.38 -16.25
C PHE A 101 -19.92 6.75 -17.65
N ASN A 102 -18.78 6.52 -18.29
CA ASN A 102 -18.71 5.86 -19.61
C ASN A 102 -18.99 4.35 -19.58
N ARG A 103 -19.03 3.69 -18.42
CA ARG A 103 -19.45 2.29 -18.29
C ARG A 103 -20.96 2.13 -18.12
N GLY A 104 -21.69 3.23 -17.93
CA GLY A 104 -23.15 3.26 -17.76
C GLY A 104 -23.94 3.59 -19.02
N LYS A 105 -23.28 3.81 -20.16
CA LYS A 105 -23.87 3.87 -21.50
C LYS A 105 -23.45 2.63 -22.28
#